data_AF-A0A200Q0D7-F1
#
_entry.id   AF-A0A200Q0D7-F1
#
_cell.length_a   1.000
_cell.length_b   1.000
_cell.length_c   1.000
_cell.angle_alpha   90.00
_cell.angle_beta   90.00
_cell.angle_gamma   90.00
#
_symmetry.space_group_name_H-M   'P 1'
#
loop_
_entity.id
_entity.type
_entity.pdbx_description
1 polymer ?
#
loop_
_entity_poly.entity_id
_entity_poly.type
_entity_poly.pdbx_seq_one_letter_code
_entity_poly.pdbx_strand_id
1 'polypeptide(L)'
;MANVRWVAKKMLATFRNHQKYKPGCFRAEVLAKYKVKISYCCAWHARHLCLEKIMGNYEENYRLAPELCTQILESNPMKKYHLMVMRLFYDRKVQGEGFKEDGLDPRAQTY
;
A
#
# COMPACT_ATOMS: atom_id res chain seq x y z
N MET A 1 7.58 30.98 3.86
CA MET A 1 7.67 29.57 4.31
C MET A 1 8.76 28.87 3.53
N ALA A 2 9.55 27.99 4.15
CA ALA A 2 10.64 27.29 3.46
C ALA A 2 10.10 26.35 2.38
N ASN A 3 10.74 26.35 1.20
CA ASN A 3 10.29 25.57 0.04
C ASN A 3 10.61 24.06 0.23
N VAL A 4 9.59 23.22 0.08
CA VAL A 4 9.67 21.76 0.22
C VAL A 4 10.76 21.14 -0.67
N ARG A 5 10.86 21.58 -1.94
CA ARG A 5 11.86 21.07 -2.89
C ARG A 5 13.29 21.39 -2.46
N TRP A 6 13.50 22.56 -1.88
CA TRP A 6 14.80 22.95 -1.35
C TRP A 6 15.19 22.07 -0.15
N VAL A 7 14.24 21.85 0.77
CA VAL A 7 14.45 20.99 1.96
C VAL A 7 14.78 19.56 1.52
N ALA A 8 14.01 19.00 0.58
CA ALA A 8 14.24 17.67 0.03
C ALA A 8 15.63 17.55 -0.62
N LYS A 9 16.01 18.52 -1.46
CA LYS A 9 17.33 18.53 -2.13
C LYS A 9 18.49 18.56 -1.13
N LYS A 10 18.38 19.36 -0.06
CA LYS A 10 19.41 19.46 0.98
C LYS A 10 19.49 18.22 1.87
N MET A 11 18.34 17.64 2.20
CA MET A 11 18.27 16.47 3.07
C MET A 11 18.50 15.14 2.35
N LEU A 12 18.43 15.08 1.01
CA LEU A 12 18.53 13.85 0.23
C LEU A 12 19.74 12.99 0.59
N ALA A 13 20.93 13.60 0.68
CA ALA A 13 22.17 12.89 1.00
C ALA A 13 22.16 12.29 2.41
N THR A 14 21.63 13.04 3.39
CA THR A 14 21.46 12.54 4.76
C THR A 14 20.42 11.42 4.82
N PHE A 15 19.33 11.56 4.08
CA PHE A 15 18.21 10.61 4.06
C PHE A 15 18.57 9.27 3.41
N ARG A 16 19.52 9.27 2.45
CA ARG A 16 20.06 8.03 1.87
C ARG A 16 20.74 7.14 2.91
N ASN A 17 21.44 7.73 3.87
CA ASN A 17 22.14 6.98 4.92
C ASN A 17 21.19 6.49 6.03
N HIS A 18 20.07 7.18 6.24
CA HIS A 18 19.08 6.87 7.27
C HIS A 18 17.64 6.94 6.71
N GLN A 19 17.19 5.89 6.03
CA GLN A 19 15.84 5.86 5.41
C GLN A 19 14.66 5.85 6.40
N LYS A 20 14.89 5.53 7.68
CA LYS A 20 13.82 5.37 8.69
C LYS A 20 13.45 6.65 9.45
N TYR A 21 13.75 7.83 8.92
CA TYR A 21 13.39 9.09 9.58
C TYR A 21 11.88 9.29 9.72
N LYS A 22 11.43 9.49 10.95
CA LYS A 22 10.10 10.03 11.24
C LYS A 22 10.05 11.52 10.87
N PRO A 23 8.91 12.07 10.40
CA PRO A 23 8.79 13.48 10.02
C PRO A 23 9.15 14.48 11.13
N GLY A 24 8.90 14.12 12.40
CA GLY A 24 9.29 14.93 13.56
C GLY A 24 10.81 15.04 13.73
N CYS A 25 11.53 13.92 13.63
CA CYS A 25 13.00 13.90 13.66
C CYS A 25 13.59 14.64 12.45
N PHE A 26 12.99 14.46 11.27
CA PHE A 26 13.40 15.16 10.05
C PHE A 26 13.34 16.68 10.22
N ARG A 27 12.24 17.19 10.80
CA ARG A 27 12.10 18.61 11.13
C ARG A 27 13.15 19.08 12.13
N ALA A 28 13.41 18.30 13.19
CA ALA A 28 14.42 18.64 14.19
C ALA A 28 15.82 18.73 13.57
N GLU A 29 16.14 17.84 12.64
CA GLU A 29 17.44 17.82 11.96
C GLU A 29 17.62 18.98 10.98
N VAL A 30 16.58 19.35 10.24
CA VAL A 30 16.59 20.55 9.40
C VAL A 30 16.83 21.81 10.23
N LEU A 31 16.19 21.88 11.40
CA LEU A 31 16.41 22.97 12.35
C LEU A 31 17.84 22.95 12.92
N ALA A 32 18.40 21.79 13.23
CA ALA A 32 19.74 21.65 13.78
C ALA A 32 20.83 22.06 12.77
N LYS A 33 20.76 21.53 11.54
CA LYS A 33 21.75 21.70 10.47
C LYS A 33 21.65 23.05 9.76
N TYR A 34 20.43 23.48 9.42
CA TYR A 34 20.23 24.66 8.58
C TYR A 34 19.64 25.86 9.33
N LYS A 35 19.29 25.70 10.62
CA LYS A 35 18.65 26.74 11.45
C LYS A 35 17.34 27.29 10.87
N VAL A 36 16.70 26.53 9.99
CA VAL A 36 15.42 26.88 9.38
C VAL A 36 14.29 26.14 10.08
N LYS A 37 13.30 26.87 10.60
CA LYS A 37 12.04 26.27 11.07
C LYS A 37 11.16 25.92 9.88
N ILE A 38 10.76 24.65 9.79
CA ILE A 38 9.81 24.14 8.81
C ILE A 38 8.54 23.64 9.51
N SER A 39 7.40 23.72 8.82
CA SER A 39 6.16 23.11 9.29
C SER A 39 6.23 21.58 9.22
N TYR A 40 5.37 20.89 9.98
CA TYR A 40 5.28 19.43 9.94
C TYR A 40 4.89 18.93 8.54
N CYS A 41 3.90 19.56 7.89
CA CYS A 41 3.47 19.21 6.53
C CYS A 41 4.61 19.35 5.52
N CYS A 42 5.43 20.41 5.65
CA CYS A 42 6.63 20.58 4.82
C CYS A 42 7.65 19.46 5.04
N ALA A 43 7.89 19.08 6.30
CA ALA A 43 8.76 17.95 6.62
C ALA A 43 8.24 16.62 6.05
N TRP A 44 6.93 16.37 6.13
CA TRP A 44 6.29 15.18 5.58
C TRP A 44 6.40 15.12 4.05
N HIS A 45 6.07 16.21 3.34
CA HIS A 45 6.22 16.27 1.89
C HIS A 45 7.70 16.17 1.45
N ALA A 46 8.62 16.84 2.14
CA ALA A 46 10.04 16.76 1.80
C ALA A 46 10.58 15.33 1.98
N ARG A 47 10.13 14.63 3.03
CA ARG A 47 10.42 13.20 3.24
C ARG A 47 9.91 12.33 2.09
N HIS A 48 8.68 12.55 1.64
CA HIS A 48 8.12 11.80 0.51
C HIS A 48 8.88 12.04 -0.79
N LEU A 49 9.23 13.29 -1.10
CA LEU A 49 10.07 13.61 -2.26
C LEU A 49 11.45 12.93 -2.18
N CYS A 50 12.05 12.86 -1.00
CA CYS A 50 13.29 12.10 -0.81
C CYS A 50 13.09 10.60 -1.06
N LEU A 51 12.01 10.02 -0.56
CA LEU A 51 11.68 8.61 -0.75
C LEU A 51 11.45 8.29 -2.24
N GLU A 52 10.67 9.10 -2.94
CA GLU A 52 10.42 8.97 -4.38
C GLU A 52 11.73 9.03 -5.19
N LYS A 53 12.65 9.93 -4.82
CA LYS A 53 13.98 10.03 -5.47
C LYS A 53 14.90 8.84 -5.19
N ILE A 54 14.65 8.05 -4.14
CA ILE A 54 15.49 6.90 -3.77
C ILE A 54 14.87 5.59 -4.23
N MET A 55 13.57 5.41 -4.00
CA MET A 55 12.81 4.18 -4.28
C MET A 55 12.10 4.20 -5.63
N GLY A 56 12.16 5.32 -6.35
CA GLY A 56 11.45 5.50 -7.63
C GLY A 56 10.02 5.98 -7.46
N ASN A 57 9.33 6.08 -8.60
CA ASN A 57 7.95 6.52 -8.66
C ASN A 57 7.00 5.44 -8.11
N TYR A 58 6.00 5.85 -7.34
CA TYR A 58 4.98 4.95 -6.83
C TYR A 58 4.18 4.29 -7.97
N GLU A 59 3.82 5.05 -9.00
CA GLU A 59 3.00 4.56 -10.11
C GLU A 59 3.67 3.41 -10.86
N GLU A 60 4.96 3.57 -11.20
CA GLU A 60 5.75 2.51 -11.85
C GLU A 60 5.92 1.30 -10.94
N ASN A 61 6.15 1.50 -9.63
CA ASN A 61 6.30 0.39 -8.69
C ASN A 61 5.00 -0.43 -8.51
N TYR A 62 3.84 0.23 -8.54
CA TYR A 62 2.54 -0.45 -8.43
C TYR A 62 2.02 -1.02 -9.75
N ARG A 63 2.56 -0.58 -10.90
CA ARG A 63 2.19 -1.10 -12.22
C ARG A 63 2.39 -2.61 -12.33
N LEU A 64 3.41 -3.14 -11.67
CA LEU A 64 3.75 -4.56 -11.65
C LEU A 64 2.94 -5.39 -10.64
N ALA A 65 2.18 -4.75 -9.75
CA ALA A 65 1.44 -5.46 -8.70
C ALA A 65 0.39 -6.45 -9.25
N PRO A 66 -0.39 -6.14 -10.30
CA PRO A 66 -1.33 -7.10 -10.89
C PRO A 66 -0.62 -8.32 -11.47
N GLU A 67 0.52 -8.11 -12.14
CA GLU A 67 1.32 -9.18 -12.76
C GLU A 67 1.95 -10.08 -11.68
N LEU A 68 2.43 -9.49 -10.59
CA LEU A 68 2.91 -10.25 -9.43
C LEU A 68 1.79 -11.12 -8.84
N CYS A 69 0.58 -10.57 -8.70
CA CYS A 69 -0.58 -11.33 -8.22
C CYS A 69 -0.90 -12.51 -9.14
N THR A 70 -0.84 -12.35 -10.47
CA THR A 70 -1.07 -13.47 -11.41
C THR A 70 0.01 -14.55 -11.28
N GLN A 71 1.28 -14.16 -11.18
CA GLN A 71 2.39 -15.11 -10.99
C GLN A 71 2.27 -15.91 -9.67
N ILE A 72 1.86 -15.25 -8.57
CA ILE A 72 1.63 -15.91 -7.28
C ILE A 72 0.47 -16.92 -7.36
N LEU A 73 -0.60 -16.58 -8.07
CA LEU A 73 -1.74 -17.47 -8.29
C LEU A 73 -1.37 -18.69 -9.15
N GLU A 74 -0.49 -18.52 -10.13
CA GLU A 74 0.02 -19.62 -10.96
C GLU A 74 0.96 -20.54 -10.19
N SER A 75 1.84 -19.97 -9.36
CA SER A 75 2.75 -20.74 -8.49
C SER A 75 2.02 -21.53 -7.40
N ASN A 76 0.84 -21.08 -6.96
CA ASN A 76 0.05 -21.72 -5.92
C ASN A 76 -1.35 -22.10 -6.43
N PRO A 77 -1.46 -23.15 -7.28
CA PRO A 77 -2.70 -23.51 -7.95
C PRO A 77 -3.83 -23.85 -6.97
N MET A 78 -3.54 -24.48 -5.83
CA MET A 78 -4.52 -24.75 -4.75
C MET A 78 -5.24 -23.48 -4.25
N LYS A 79 -4.52 -22.36 -4.09
CA LYS A 79 -5.11 -21.10 -3.66
C LYS A 79 -5.93 -20.44 -4.77
N LYS A 80 -5.51 -20.60 -6.03
CA LYS A 80 -6.27 -20.17 -7.20
C LYS A 80 -7.64 -20.87 -7.26
N TYR A 81 -7.67 -22.20 -7.12
CA TYR A 81 -8.93 -22.95 -7.09
C TYR A 81 -9.80 -22.58 -5.89
N HIS A 82 -9.21 -22.41 -4.69
CA HIS A 82 -9.95 -21.96 -3.50
C HIS A 82 -10.60 -20.59 -3.70
N LEU A 83 -9.86 -19.60 -4.24
CA LEU A 83 -10.39 -18.27 -4.51
C LEU A 83 -11.44 -18.28 -5.63
N MET A 84 -11.26 -19.11 -6.67
CA MET A 84 -12.27 -19.29 -7.72
C MET A 84 -13.55 -19.90 -7.15
N VAL A 85 -13.44 -20.91 -6.29
CA VAL A 85 -14.58 -21.53 -5.60
C VAL A 85 -15.29 -20.53 -4.69
N MET A 86 -14.54 -19.74 -3.90
CA MET A 86 -15.11 -18.67 -3.07
C MET A 86 -15.76 -17.57 -3.88
N ARG A 87 -15.19 -17.20 -5.03
CA ARG A 87 -15.78 -16.24 -5.99
C ARG A 87 -17.08 -16.79 -6.56
N LEU A 88 -17.12 -18.05 -6.97
CA LEU A 88 -18.34 -18.72 -7.44
C LEU A 88 -19.42 -18.77 -6.36
N PHE A 89 -19.05 -19.06 -5.10
CA PHE A 89 -19.99 -19.02 -3.99
C PHE A 89 -20.52 -17.61 -3.71
N TYR A 90 -19.66 -16.59 -3.78
CA TYR A 90 -20.04 -15.20 -3.62
C TYR A 90 -20.96 -14.72 -4.74
N ASP A 91 -20.57 -14.95 -6.00
CA ASP A 91 -21.36 -14.57 -7.18
C ASP A 91 -22.71 -15.30 -7.19
N ARG A 92 -22.77 -16.57 -6.75
CA ARG A 92 -24.03 -17.32 -6.55
C ARG A 92 -24.92 -16.72 -5.45
N LYS A 93 -24.32 -16.28 -4.33
CA LYS A 93 -25.06 -15.59 -3.26
C LYS A 93 -25.60 -14.22 -3.70
N VAL A 94 -24.84 -13.50 -4.53
CA VAL A 94 -25.22 -12.17 -5.05
C VAL A 94 -26.25 -12.26 -6.18
N GLN A 95 -26.19 -13.29 -7.02
CA GLN A 95 -27.12 -13.55 -8.14
C GLN A 95 -28.45 -14.20 -7.70
N GLY A 96 -28.67 -14.45 -6.40
CA GLY A 96 -29.99 -14.78 -5.88
C GLY A 96 -30.54 -16.17 -6.21
N GLU A 97 -29.79 -17.05 -6.86
CA GLU A 97 -30.16 -18.46 -6.95
C GLU A 97 -29.54 -19.23 -5.78
N GLY A 98 -30.22 -19.15 -4.63
CA GLY A 98 -30.00 -20.08 -3.54
C GLY A 98 -30.16 -21.53 -4.03
N PHE A 99 -29.35 -22.45 -3.52
CA PHE A 99 -29.48 -23.87 -3.78
C PHE A 99 -30.85 -24.33 -3.23
N LYS A 100 -31.86 -24.37 -4.09
CA LYS A 100 -33.16 -24.95 -3.80
C LYS A 100 -33.13 -26.39 -4.31
N GLU A 101 -32.64 -27.31 -3.49
CA GLU A 101 -33.19 -28.66 -3.52
C GLU A 101 -34.51 -28.57 -2.74
N ASP A 102 -35.64 -28.61 -3.46
CA ASP A 102 -37.00 -28.65 -2.91
C ASP A 102 -37.31 -27.63 -1.79
N GLY A 103 -36.73 -26.44 -1.87
CA GLY A 103 -37.08 -25.30 -1.01
C GLY A 103 -36.62 -25.38 0.45
N LEU A 104 -35.72 -26.29 0.83
CA LEU A 104 -35.19 -26.38 2.19
C LEU A 104 -33.67 -26.17 2.21
N ASP A 105 -33.20 -25.26 3.08
CA ASP A 105 -31.77 -25.07 3.35
C ASP A 105 -31.24 -26.34 4.06
N PRO A 106 -30.27 -27.08 3.48
CA PRO A 106 -29.74 -28.29 4.08
C PRO A 106 -29.05 -28.05 5.43
N ARG A 107 -28.76 -26.80 5.80
CA ARG A 107 -28.24 -26.42 7.12
C ARG A 107 -29.31 -26.23 8.20
N ALA A 108 -30.59 -26.19 7.81
CA ALA A 108 -31.72 -26.02 8.72
C ALA A 108 -32.31 -27.35 9.23
N GLN A 109 -31.85 -28.50 8.74
CA GLN A 109 -32.35 -29.83 9.15
C GLN A 109 -31.61 -30.43 10.35
N THR A 110 -30.67 -29.73 10.94
CA THR A 110 -29.91 -30.19 12.11
C THR A 110 -30.11 -29.25 13.30
N TYR A 111 -31.32 -29.19 13.88
CA TYR A 111 -31.59 -28.89 15.29
C TYR A 111 -33.02 -29.32 15.65
#